data_AF-A0A093YEY3-F1
#
_entry.id   AF-A0A093YEY3-F1
#
_cell.length_a   1.000
_cell.length_b   1.000
_cell.length_c   1.000
_cell.angle_alpha   90.00
_cell.angle_beta   90.00
_cell.angle_gamma   90.00
#
_symmetry.space_group_name_H-M   'P 1'
#
loop_
_entity.id
_entity.type
_entity.pdbx_description
1 polymer ?
#
loop_
_entity_poly.entity_id
_entity_poly.type
_entity_poly.pdbx_seq_one_letter_code
_entity_poly.pdbx_strand_id
1 'polypeptide(L)' 'MATALLRRQLLQSSSHARSFSSSPIVAAGAVKSLGVIGAGQMGLGIALVAARNAGVPVTLLDTSQASIDKGLKFAGM' A
#
# COMPACT_ATOMS: atom_id res chain seq x y z
N MET A 1 -17.52 -38.68 1.45
CA MET A 1 -16.15 -38.39 1.95
C MET A 1 -15.46 -37.23 1.20
N ALA A 2 -16.19 -36.24 0.64
CA ALA A 2 -15.57 -35.13 -0.13
C ALA A 2 -16.07 -33.73 0.28
N THR A 3 -16.71 -33.60 1.44
CA THR A 3 -17.32 -32.34 1.90
C THR A 3 -16.56 -31.64 3.04
N ALA A 4 -15.65 -32.34 3.72
CA ALA A 4 -14.89 -31.77 4.84
C ALA A 4 -13.64 -30.99 4.41
N LEU A 5 -13.08 -31.27 3.22
CA LEU A 5 -11.84 -30.63 2.74
C LEU A 5 -12.05 -29.25 2.13
N LEU A 6 -13.22 -29.00 1.51
CA LEU A 6 -13.52 -27.71 0.87
C LEU A 6 -13.83 -26.59 1.89
N ARG A 7 -14.25 -26.95 3.10
CA ARG A 7 -14.53 -25.98 4.19
C ARG A 7 -13.28 -25.40 4.84
N ARG A 8 -12.12 -26.05 4.69
CA ARG A 8 -10.89 -25.63 5.39
C ARG A 8 -10.06 -24.59 4.64
N GLN A 9 -10.30 -24.43 3.34
CA GLN A 9 -9.60 -23.43 2.52
C GLN A 9 -10.25 -22.03 2.56
N LEU A 10 -11.53 -21.93 2.96
CA LEU A 10 -12.23 -20.64 3.06
C LEU A 10 -11.96 -19.88 4.37
N LEU A 11 -11.20 -20.46 5.30
CA LEU A 11 -10.83 -19.85 6.59
C LEU A 11 -9.35 -19.43 6.65
N GLN A 12 -8.60 -19.52 5.55
CA GLN A 12 -7.19 -19.11 5.49
C GLN A 12 -7.04 -17.68 4.96
N SER A 13 -7.60 -16.72 5.68
CA SER A 13 -7.14 -15.32 5.60
C SER A 13 -7.06 -14.72 7.00
N SER A 14 -6.42 -15.41 7.92
CA SER A 14 -5.75 -14.75 9.03
C SER A 14 -4.47 -14.12 8.49
N SER A 15 -4.62 -13.00 7.78
CA SER A 15 -3.51 -12.13 7.41
C SER A 15 -2.77 -11.73 8.68
N HIS A 16 -1.63 -12.37 8.91
CA HIS A 16 -0.46 -11.94 9.68
C HIS A 16 -0.60 -10.66 10.52
N ALA A 17 -1.43 -10.68 11.56
CA ALA A 17 -1.38 -9.66 12.60
C ALA A 17 -0.37 -10.09 13.66
N ARG A 18 0.90 -10.29 13.27
CA ARG A 18 2.01 -10.31 14.25
C ARG A 18 2.37 -8.85 14.58
N SER A 19 1.39 -8.11 15.10
CA SER A 19 1.59 -6.77 15.63
C SER A 19 1.82 -6.92 17.13
N PHE A 20 3.05 -6.70 17.59
CA PHE A 20 3.39 -6.64 19.01
C PHE A 20 2.98 -5.26 19.57
N SER A 21 1.70 -4.92 19.46
CA SER A 21 1.14 -3.70 20.06
C SER A 21 0.36 -4.06 21.32
N SER A 22 0.68 -3.41 22.43
CA SER A 22 -0.08 -3.48 23.68
C SER A 22 -1.29 -2.53 23.71
N SER A 23 -1.43 -1.68 22.68
CA SER A 23 -2.55 -0.74 22.56
C SER A 23 -3.76 -1.41 21.91
N PRO A 24 -5.01 -1.02 22.29
CA PRO A 24 -6.20 -1.56 21.67
C PRO A 24 -6.20 -1.27 20.17
N ILE A 25 -6.66 -2.24 19.36
CA ILE A 25 -6.89 -2.02 17.92
C ILE A 25 -8.02 -1.02 17.80
N VAL A 26 -7.68 0.21 17.45
CA VAL A 26 -8.63 1.25 17.06
C VAL A 26 -8.80 1.19 15.55
N ALA A 27 -10.02 1.41 15.07
CA ALA A 27 -10.27 1.54 13.63
C ALA A 27 -9.37 2.64 13.04
N ALA A 28 -8.66 2.34 11.95
CA ALA A 28 -7.82 3.32 11.30
C ALA A 28 -8.68 4.52 10.83
N GLY A 29 -8.19 5.73 11.08
CA GLY A 29 -8.82 6.95 10.57
C GLY A 29 -8.81 6.98 9.04
N ALA A 30 -9.78 7.67 8.45
CA ALA A 30 -9.82 7.86 7.00
C ALA A 30 -8.62 8.71 6.53
N VAL A 31 -7.83 8.15 5.60
CA VAL A 31 -6.68 8.84 5.00
C VAL A 31 -7.17 9.71 3.86
N LYS A 32 -6.95 11.02 3.96
CA LYS A 32 -7.41 12.01 2.96
C LYS A 32 -6.39 12.31 1.87
N SER A 33 -5.10 12.14 2.18
CA SER A 33 -3.97 12.39 1.28
C SER A 33 -2.75 11.60 1.78
N LEU A 34 -1.85 11.26 0.86
CA LEU A 34 -0.66 10.46 1.16
C LEU A 34 0.60 11.15 0.63
N GLY A 35 1.61 11.30 1.49
CA GLY A 35 2.94 11.76 1.08
C GLY A 35 3.89 10.57 0.95
N VAL A 36 4.64 10.50 -0.15
CA VAL A 36 5.73 9.53 -0.35
C VAL A 36 7.05 10.27 -0.47
N ILE A 37 7.99 9.93 0.40
CA ILE A 37 9.35 10.47 0.38
C ILE A 37 10.28 9.44 -0.26
N GLY A 38 10.88 9.81 -1.39
CA GLY A 38 11.72 8.99 -2.25
C GLY A 38 11.01 8.57 -3.53
N ALA A 39 11.49 9.03 -4.68
CA ALA A 39 11.04 8.68 -6.03
C ALA A 39 11.85 7.52 -6.65
N GLY A 40 12.47 6.69 -5.80
CA GLY A 40 13.08 5.42 -6.23
C GLY A 40 12.04 4.37 -6.62
N GLN A 41 12.49 3.17 -6.99
CA GLN A 41 11.61 2.09 -7.47
C GLN A 41 10.47 1.75 -6.50
N MET A 42 10.76 1.60 -5.21
CA MET A 42 9.73 1.28 -4.22
C MET A 42 8.79 2.46 -3.95
N GLY A 43 9.33 3.67 -3.75
CA GLY A 43 8.51 4.84 -3.43
C GLY A 43 7.56 5.22 -4.57
N LEU A 44 8.04 5.16 -5.82
CA LEU A 44 7.18 5.32 -6.99
C LEU A 44 6.09 4.24 -7.05
N GLY A 45 6.43 2.98 -6.78
CA GLY A 45 5.46 1.89 -6.75
C GLY A 45 4.36 2.10 -5.71
N ILE A 46 4.74 2.54 -4.51
CA ILE A 46 3.80 2.89 -3.43
C ILE A 46 2.91 4.06 -3.86
N ALA A 47 3.50 5.13 -4.39
CA ALA A 47 2.77 6.31 -4.86
C ALA A 47 1.77 5.94 -5.95
N LEU A 48 2.18 5.08 -6.89
CA LEU A 48 1.35 4.64 -8.00
C LEU A 48 0.15 3.80 -7.53
N VAL A 49 0.39 2.83 -6.65
CA VAL A 49 -0.69 2.00 -6.09
C VAL A 49 -1.62 2.82 -5.20
N ALA A 50 -1.09 3.74 -4.39
CA ALA A 50 -1.89 4.64 -3.59
C ALA A 50 -2.78 5.54 -4.47
N ALA A 51 -2.24 6.11 -5.53
CA ALA A 51 -3.00 6.94 -6.46
C ALA A 51 -4.05 6.12 -7.23
N ARG A 52 -3.69 4.93 -7.76
CA ARG A 52 -4.56 4.13 -8.63
C ARG A 52 -5.59 3.28 -7.88
N ASN A 53 -5.18 2.60 -6.81
CA ASN A 53 -6.02 1.64 -6.11
C ASN A 53 -6.74 2.27 -4.92
N ALA A 54 -6.07 3.15 -4.18
CA ALA A 54 -6.69 3.85 -3.04
C ALA A 54 -7.39 5.16 -3.46
N GLY A 55 -7.09 5.70 -4.65
CA GLY A 55 -7.75 6.89 -5.19
C GLY A 55 -7.52 8.15 -4.35
N VAL A 56 -6.48 8.16 -3.51
CA VAL A 56 -6.16 9.31 -2.66
C VAL A 56 -5.18 10.23 -3.36
N PRO A 57 -5.25 11.56 -3.14
CA PRO A 57 -4.21 12.49 -3.57
C PRO A 57 -2.84 12.08 -3.03
N VAL A 58 -1.87 11.92 -3.92
CA VAL A 58 -0.49 11.53 -3.56
C VAL A 58 0.48 12.66 -3.90
N THR A 59 1.34 13.01 -2.95
CA THR A 59 2.48 13.91 -3.18
C THR A 59 3.77 13.09 -3.13
N LEU A 60 4.51 13.06 -4.23
CA LEU A 60 5.81 12.40 -4.33
C LEU A 60 6.92 13.44 -4.17
N LEU A 61 7.81 13.25 -3.20
CA LEU A 61 8.92 14.15 -2.90
C LEU A 61 10.25 13.41 -2.96
N ASP A 62 11.22 13.97 -3.66
CA ASP A 62 12.60 13.49 -3.70
C ASP A 62 13.54 14.71 -3.74
N THR A 63 14.79 14.53 -3.34
CA THR A 63 15.80 15.60 -3.42
C THR A 63 16.32 15.79 -4.84
N SER A 64 16.22 14.75 -5.68
CA SER A 64 16.70 14.74 -7.07
C SER A 64 15.53 14.88 -8.04
N GLN A 65 15.51 15.97 -8.79
CA GLN A 65 14.53 16.18 -9.86
C GLN A 65 14.59 15.05 -10.91
N ALA A 66 15.80 14.56 -11.22
CA ALA A 66 15.97 13.47 -12.17
C ALA A 66 15.28 12.16 -11.72
N SER A 67 15.18 11.91 -10.42
CA SER A 67 14.46 10.75 -9.88
C SER A 67 12.95 10.90 -10.06
N ILE A 68 12.43 12.11 -9.79
CA ILE A 68 11.02 12.46 -9.99
C ILE A 68 10.63 12.33 -11.46
N ASP A 69 11.41 12.94 -12.37
CA ASP A 69 11.10 12.92 -13.80
C ASP A 69 11.11 11.50 -14.37
N LYS A 70 12.06 10.66 -13.95
CA LYS A 70 12.10 9.24 -14.32
C LYS A 70 10.87 8.50 -13.81
N GLY A 71 10.47 8.78 -12.56
CA GLY A 71 9.32 8.16 -11.95
C GLY A 71 8.00 8.55 -12.62
N LEU A 72 7.81 9.83 -12.90
CA LEU A 72 6.63 10.35 -13.60
C LEU A 72 6.51 9.75 -15.01
N LYS A 73 7.61 9.74 -15.78
CA LYS A 73 7.66 9.09 -17.10
C LYS A 73 7.26 7.61 -17.04
N PHE A 74 7.74 6.87 -16.04
CA PHE A 74 7.36 5.47 -15.84
C PHE A 74 5.87 5.32 -15.47
N ALA A 75 5.36 6.22 -14.64
CA ALA A 75 3.96 6.25 -14.23
C ALA A 75 3.00 6.64 -15.37
N GLY A 76 3.53 7.16 -16.48
CA GLY A 76 2.78 7.68 -17.63
C GLY A 76 2.21 9.08 -17.37
N MET A 77 2.87 9.86 -16.51
CA MET A 77 2.51 11.22 -16.10
C MET A 77 3.51 12.24 -16.61
#